data_AF-A0A2S5WNI1-F1
#
_entry.id   AF-A0A2S5WNI1-F1
#
_cell.length_a   1.000
_cell.length_b   1.000
_cell.length_c   1.000
_cell.angle_alpha   90.00
_cell.angle_beta   90.00
_cell.angle_gamma   90.00
#
_symmetry.space_group_name_H-M   'P 1'
#
loop_
_entity.id
_entity.type
_entity.pdbx_description
1 polymer ?
#
loop_
_entity_poly.entity_id
_entity_poly.type
_entity_poly.pdbx_seq_one_letter_code
_entity_poly.pdbx_strand_id
1 'polypeptide(L)'
;MDPIAEALSLAKDGHRVLWLDQTARAAEQAHRYAFGQAGPDATRQGSLISWPNGGRLRFQSGQAQFARGQAIDVVIITCDTVNHQVMSDLVTGTLFSARPPSKRFLIRTRTD
;
A
#
# COMPACT_ATOMS: atom_id res chain seq x y z
N MET A 1 3.39 -10.17 -12.29
CA MET A 1 3.41 -8.69 -12.35
C MET A 1 3.92 -8.21 -11.00
N ASP A 2 4.93 -7.34 -10.98
CA ASP A 2 5.52 -6.84 -9.73
C ASP A 2 4.48 -5.99 -8.98
N PRO A 3 4.13 -6.30 -7.72
CA PRO A 3 3.07 -5.61 -6.98
C PRO A 3 3.43 -4.15 -6.67
N ILE A 4 4.72 -3.81 -6.63
CA ILE A 4 5.18 -2.43 -6.42
C ILE A 4 5.06 -1.65 -7.72
N ALA A 5 5.36 -2.24 -8.87
CA ALA A 5 5.12 -1.61 -10.17
C ALA A 5 3.63 -1.30 -10.41
N GLU A 6 2.75 -2.22 -10.04
CA GLU A 6 1.29 -2.01 -10.08
C GLU A 6 0.87 -0.86 -9.14
N ALA A 7 1.38 -0.85 -7.90
CA ALA A 7 1.13 0.22 -6.94
C ALA A 7 1.58 1.60 -7.44
N LEU A 8 2.76 1.65 -8.06
CA LEU A 8 3.31 2.87 -8.67
C LEU A 8 2.48 3.35 -9.85
N SER A 9 2.05 2.45 -10.74
CA SER A 9 1.21 2.81 -11.89
C SER A 9 -0.08 3.45 -11.42
N LEU A 10 -0.80 2.79 -10.50
CA LEU A 10 -2.06 3.30 -9.96
C LEU A 10 -1.89 4.65 -9.27
N ALA A 11 -0.82 4.81 -8.48
CA ALA A 11 -0.57 6.08 -7.82
C ALA A 11 -0.17 7.19 -8.79
N LYS A 12 0.58 6.89 -9.85
CA LYS A 12 0.88 7.83 -10.94
C LYS A 12 -0.37 8.22 -11.72
N ASP A 13 -1.37 7.36 -11.80
CA ASP A 13 -2.68 7.66 -12.41
C ASP A 13 -3.62 8.47 -11.49
N GLY A 14 -3.17 8.82 -10.28
CA GLY A 14 -3.93 9.67 -9.35
C GLY A 14 -4.65 8.91 -8.25
N HIS A 15 -4.51 7.58 -8.17
CA HIS A 15 -5.12 6.79 -7.10
C HIS A 15 -4.37 6.94 -5.77
N ARG A 16 -5.13 6.82 -4.67
CA ARG A 16 -4.62 6.74 -3.31
C ARG A 16 -4.47 5.27 -2.95
N VAL A 17 -3.24 4.78 -3.12
CA VAL A 17 -2.85 3.39 -2.92
C VAL A 17 -2.24 3.20 -1.55
N LEU A 18 -2.75 2.21 -0.83
CA LEU A 18 -2.13 1.68 0.37
C LEU A 18 -1.47 0.35 0.04
N TRP A 19 -0.17 0.25 0.29
CA TRP A 19 0.58 -0.98 0.18
C TRP A 19 0.87 -1.50 1.59
N LEU A 20 0.44 -2.73 1.86
CA LEU A 20 0.53 -3.39 3.15
C LEU A 20 1.39 -4.63 3.06
N ASP A 21 2.33 -4.75 3.99
CA ASP A 21 3.10 -5.97 4.18
C ASP A 21 2.96 -6.55 5.55
N GLN A 22 3.10 -7.87 5.65
CA GLN A 22 3.25 -8.56 6.93
C GLN A 22 4.39 -7.98 7.80
N THR A 23 5.51 -7.55 7.20
CA THR A 23 6.68 -7.07 7.97
C THR A 23 7.02 -5.60 7.70
N ALA A 24 7.46 -4.90 8.75
CA ALA A 24 7.97 -3.53 8.60
C ALA A 24 9.21 -3.46 7.69
N ARG A 25 10.07 -4.47 7.74
CA ARG A 25 11.29 -4.54 6.91
C ARG A 25 10.96 -4.61 5.43
N ALA A 26 10.05 -5.50 5.03
CA ALA A 26 9.67 -5.61 3.62
C ALA A 26 8.90 -4.36 3.16
N ALA A 27 8.09 -3.74 4.02
CA ALA A 27 7.46 -2.46 3.70
C ALA A 27 8.46 -1.32 3.48
N GLU A 28 9.52 -1.28 4.27
CA GLU A 28 10.58 -0.31 4.07
C GLU A 28 11.37 -0.58 2.78
N GLN A 29 11.67 -1.84 2.48
CA GLN A 29 12.34 -2.24 1.23
C GLN A 29 11.51 -1.87 0.00
N ALA A 30 10.21 -2.19 0.01
CA ALA A 30 9.28 -1.84 -1.05
C ALA A 30 9.20 -0.33 -1.25
N HIS A 31 9.18 0.44 -0.17
CA HIS A 31 9.21 1.90 -0.23
C HIS A 31 10.50 2.44 -0.85
N ARG A 32 11.68 1.93 -0.46
CA ARG A 32 12.97 2.35 -1.04
C ARG A 32 13.03 2.04 -2.54
N TYR A 33 12.56 0.85 -2.93
CA TYR A 33 12.48 0.47 -4.34
C TYR A 33 11.54 1.40 -5.11
N ALA A 34 10.32 1.62 -4.60
CA ALA A 34 9.33 2.47 -5.24
C ALA A 34 9.81 3.92 -5.38
N PHE A 35 10.53 4.43 -4.38
CA PHE A 35 11.13 5.76 -4.43
C PHE A 35 12.11 5.91 -5.59
N GLY A 36 12.98 4.93 -5.81
CA GLY A 36 13.90 4.93 -6.96
C GLY A 36 13.19 4.96 -8.33
N GLN A 37 11.91 4.57 -8.37
CA GLN A 37 11.08 4.48 -9.58
C GLN A 37 10.01 5.59 -9.68
N ALA A 38 9.87 6.44 -8.65
CA ALA A 38 8.78 7.40 -8.54
C ALA A 38 8.92 8.58 -9.51
N GLY A 39 10.15 8.89 -9.94
CA GLY A 39 10.47 10.01 -10.83
C GLY A 39 10.62 11.35 -10.10
N PRO A 40 11.01 12.42 -10.81
CA PRO A 40 11.35 13.72 -10.21
C PRO A 40 10.15 14.48 -9.63
N ASP A 41 8.94 14.25 -10.15
CA ASP A 41 7.73 14.97 -9.75
C ASP A 41 7.11 14.44 -8.45
N ALA A 42 7.65 13.34 -7.91
CA ALA A 42 7.14 12.71 -6.71
C ALA A 42 7.72 13.36 -5.45
N THR A 43 6.84 13.75 -4.52
CA THR A 43 7.24 14.23 -3.19
C THR A 43 7.24 13.09 -2.18
N ARG A 44 8.27 13.05 -1.33
CA ARG A 44 8.42 12.05 -0.27
C ARG A 44 8.18 12.64 1.12
N GLN A 45 7.36 11.96 1.92
CA GLN A 45 7.14 12.30 3.33
C GLN A 45 7.07 11.01 4.17
N GLY A 46 8.16 10.64 4.84
CA GLY A 46 8.20 9.39 5.61
C GLY A 46 8.02 8.16 4.73
N SER A 47 6.92 7.42 4.94
CA SER A 47 6.52 6.23 4.16
C SER A 47 5.48 6.52 3.07
N LEU A 48 5.24 7.81 2.77
CA LEU A 48 4.33 8.29 1.74
C LEU A 48 5.11 8.86 0.56
N ILE A 49 4.70 8.46 -0.64
CA ILE A 49 5.06 9.07 -1.92
C ILE A 49 3.79 9.73 -2.47
N SER A 50 3.89 10.97 -2.96
CA SER A 50 2.75 11.73 -3.49
C SER A 50 3.09 12.39 -4.82
N TRP A 51 2.09 12.48 -5.69
CA TRP A 51 2.19 13.13 -7.00
C TRP A 51 1.29 14.38 -7.08
N PRO A 52 1.61 15.35 -7.97
CA PRO A 52 0.86 16.59 -8.10
C PRO A 52 -0.61 16.40 -8.52
N ASN A 53 -0.92 15.29 -9.21
CA ASN A 53 -2.28 14.92 -9.61
C ASN A 53 -3.15 14.38 -8.46
N GLY A 54 -2.64 14.37 -7.22
CA GLY A 54 -3.37 13.89 -6.04
C GLY A 54 -3.19 12.40 -5.75
N GLY A 55 -2.45 11.68 -6.61
CA GLY A 55 -2.05 10.30 -6.41
C GLY A 55 -1.11 10.13 -5.22
N ARG A 56 -1.27 9.03 -4.49
CA ARG A 56 -0.54 8.76 -3.25
C ARG A 56 -0.23 7.29 -3.12
N LEU A 57 0.98 6.94 -2.72
CA LEU A 57 1.37 5.58 -2.40
C LEU A 57 1.96 5.54 -1.00
N ARG A 58 1.25 4.88 -0.08
CA ARG A 58 1.69 4.74 1.31
C ARG A 58 2.11 3.31 1.60
N PHE A 59 3.26 3.17 2.25
CA PHE A 59 3.77 1.88 2.71
C PHE A 59 3.54 1.73 4.22
N GLN A 60 2.96 0.61 4.63
CA GLN A 60 2.73 0.27 6.03
C GLN A 60 2.96 -1.23 6.27
N SER A 61 3.34 -1.58 7.49
CA SER A 61 3.23 -2.95 7.96
C SER A 61 1.81 -3.23 8.45
N GLY A 62 1.37 -4.48 8.37
CA GLY A 62 0.10 -4.95 8.91
C GLY A 62 -0.01 -4.81 10.43
N GLN A 63 1.12 -4.62 11.11
CA GLN A 63 1.16 -4.33 12.55
C GLN A 63 0.96 -2.84 12.87
N ALA A 64 0.98 -1.95 11.87
CA ALA A 64 0.80 -0.52 12.08
C ALA A 64 -0.69 -0.15 12.15
N GLN A 65 -1.07 0.64 13.17
CA GLN A 65 -2.42 1.19 13.25
C GLN A 65 -2.67 2.17 12.09
N PHE A 66 -3.81 2.00 11.41
CA PHE A 66 -4.19 2.89 10.31
C PHE A 66 -4.51 4.30 10.83
N ALA A 67 -3.96 5.33 10.18
CA ALA A 67 -4.35 6.70 10.45
C ALA A 67 -5.81 6.90 10.02
N ARG A 68 -6.73 7.00 10.98
CA ARG A 68 -8.15 7.26 10.73
C ARG A 68 -8.32 8.49 9.84
N GLY A 69 -9.27 8.44 8.90
CA GLY A 69 -9.63 9.57 8.04
C GLY A 69 -8.90 9.69 6.71
N GLN A 70 -8.00 8.75 6.37
CA GLN A 70 -7.41 8.73 5.03
C GLN A 70 -8.33 8.05 4.01
N ALA A 71 -8.64 8.78 2.93
CA ALA A 71 -9.31 8.21 1.77
C ALA A 71 -8.32 7.37 0.96
N ILE A 72 -8.69 6.10 0.74
CA ILE A 72 -7.90 5.09 0.03
C ILE A 72 -8.79 4.49 -1.06
N ASP A 73 -8.28 4.44 -2.28
CA ASP A 73 -8.97 3.90 -3.45
C ASP A 73 -8.62 2.42 -3.66
N VAL A 74 -7.35 2.08 -3.46
CA VAL A 74 -6.80 0.74 -3.67
C VAL A 74 -5.96 0.31 -2.49
N VAL A 75 -6.14 -0.94 -2.06
CA VAL A 75 -5.24 -1.59 -1.09
C VAL A 75 -4.58 -2.79 -1.74
N ILE A 76 -3.26 -2.79 -1.73
CA ILE A 76 -2.41 -3.89 -2.18
C ILE A 76 -1.82 -4.55 -0.96
N ILE A 77 -2.08 -5.84 -0.79
CA ILE A 77 -1.59 -6.64 0.32
C ILE A 77 -0.55 -7.63 -0.20
N THR A 78 0.66 -7.58 0.36
CA THR A 78 1.74 -8.51 0.07
C THR A 78 2.12 -9.31 1.31
N CYS A 79 2.19 -10.62 1.16
CA CYS A 79 2.63 -11.55 2.20
C CYS A 79 3.33 -12.77 1.59
N ASP A 80 4.16 -13.42 2.40
CA ASP A 80 4.90 -14.63 2.00
C ASP A 80 4.01 -15.87 2.13
N THR A 81 3.04 -15.84 3.04
CA THR A 81 2.05 -16.91 3.22
C THR A 81 0.67 -16.32 3.40
N VAL A 82 -0.28 -16.77 2.57
CA VAL A 82 -1.70 -16.46 2.77
C VAL A 82 -2.27 -17.55 3.66
N ASN A 83 -2.50 -17.20 4.92
CA ASN A 83 -3.38 -17.97 5.78
C ASN A 83 -4.48 -17.06 6.34
N HIS A 84 -5.53 -17.67 6.88
CA HIS A 84 -6.69 -16.94 7.39
C HIS A 84 -6.32 -15.94 8.48
N GLN A 85 -5.32 -16.23 9.32
CA GLN A 85 -4.87 -15.35 10.39
C GLN A 85 -4.14 -14.12 9.86
N VAL A 86 -3.18 -14.30 8.94
CA VAL A 86 -2.42 -13.21 8.31
C VAL A 86 -3.35 -12.29 7.52
N MET A 87 -4.31 -12.87 6.80
CA MET A 87 -5.36 -12.10 6.12
C MET A 87 -6.25 -11.37 7.11
N SER A 88 -6.65 -12.02 8.20
CA SER A 88 -7.42 -11.36 9.26
C SER A 88 -6.63 -10.19 9.84
N ASP A 89 -5.36 -10.36 10.22
CA ASP A 89 -4.56 -9.30 10.86
C ASP A 89 -4.30 -8.12 9.91
N LEU A 90 -3.99 -8.40 8.63
CA LEU A 90 -3.77 -7.36 7.61
C LEU A 90 -5.06 -6.64 7.22
N VAL A 91 -6.22 -7.32 7.26
CA VAL A 91 -7.50 -6.71 6.89
C VAL A 91 -8.15 -6.02 8.10
N THR A 92 -8.20 -6.67 9.26
CA THR A 92 -8.78 -6.12 10.49
C THR A 92 -7.91 -5.07 11.16
N GLY A 93 -6.58 -5.18 11.08
CA GLY A 93 -5.66 -4.11 11.51
C GLY A 93 -5.75 -2.84 10.67
N THR A 94 -6.29 -2.92 9.45
CA THR A 94 -6.17 -1.83 8.47
C THR A 94 -7.50 -1.29 7.90
N LEU A 95 -8.60 -2.05 7.83
CA LEU A 95 -9.70 -1.71 6.91
C LEU A 95 -11.06 -1.34 7.51
N PHE A 96 -11.36 -1.67 8.77
CA PHE A 96 -12.76 -1.63 9.24
C PHE A 96 -13.13 -0.45 10.15
N SER A 97 -12.89 0.79 9.71
CA SER A 97 -13.57 1.95 10.34
C SER A 97 -14.05 3.04 9.38
N ALA A 98 -13.86 2.92 8.06
CA ALA A 98 -14.37 3.90 7.12
C ALA A 98 -15.03 3.21 5.92
N ARG A 99 -16.37 3.21 5.89
CA ARG A 99 -17.15 3.04 4.66
C ARG A 99 -16.90 4.25 3.75
N PRO A 100 -16.41 4.02 2.53
CA PRO A 100 -17.07 4.55 1.33
C PRO A 100 -17.16 3.47 0.20
N PRO A 101 -17.95 3.70 -0.86
CA PRO A 101 -18.57 2.64 -1.66
C PRO A 101 -17.69 1.96 -2.73
N SER A 102 -16.38 2.20 -2.81
CA SER A 102 -15.59 1.76 -3.99
C SER A 102 -14.14 1.36 -3.70
N LYS A 103 -13.84 0.71 -2.57
CA LYS A 103 -12.46 0.24 -2.31
C LYS A 103 -12.18 -1.04 -3.08
N ARG A 104 -11.16 -1.03 -3.95
CA ARG A 104 -10.65 -2.25 -4.62
C ARG A 104 -9.54 -2.87 -3.76
N PHE A 105 -9.71 -4.15 -3.44
CA PHE A 105 -8.70 -4.95 -2.73
C PHE A 105 -7.95 -5.81 -3.73
N LEU A 106 -6.63 -5.69 -3.75
CA LEU A 106 -5.76 -6.56 -4.51
C LEU A 106 -4.84 -7.30 -3.53
N ILE A 107 -4.97 -8.63 -3.51
CA ILE A 107 -4.15 -9.49 -2.65
C ILE A 107 -3.14 -10.20 -3.56
N ARG A 108 -1.86 -10.08 -3.25
CA ARG A 108 -0.77 -10.70 -4.01
C ARG A 108 0.14 -11.49 -3.06
N THR A 109 0.37 -12.75 -3.40
CA THR A 109 1.36 -13.59 -2.73
C THR A 109 2.72 -13.34 -3.35
N ARG A 110 3.77 -13.14 -2.54
CA ARG A 110 5.13 -13.25 -3.06
C ARG A 110 5.36 -14.73 -3.42
N THR A 111 5.70 -14.95 -4.68
CA THR A 111 6.27 -16.21 -5.14
C THR A 111 7.75 -15.90 -5.32
N ASP A 112 8.60 -16.59 -4.56
CA ASP A 112 10.05 -16.58 -4.75
C ASP A 112 10.42 -16.90 -6.21
#